data_AF-A0A060W2G8-F1
#
_entry.id   AF-A0A060W2G8-F1
#
_cell.length_a   1.000
_cell.length_b   1.000
_cell.length_c   1.000
_cell.angle_alpha   90.00
_cell.angle_beta   90.00
_cell.angle_gamma   90.00
#
_symmetry.space_group_name_H-M   'P 1'
#
loop_
_entity.id
_entity.type
_entity.pdbx_description
1 polymer ?
#
loop_
_entity_poly.entity_id
_entity_poly.type
_entity_poly.pdbx_seq_one_letter_code
_entity_poly.pdbx_strand_id
1 'polypeptide(L)'
;MSTVGYGDVELRTTLGRLFVIIFIFIGLGLFANFVPEVVHIIINRKRFDGSFTGVSGKTHVVVCGHITLSSASAFMKDFLHEDRGEVDVKVLFLGNFRPNQELEAFFLRWFLKVTFYQGSVMQRRDMERVKMHKAGACLIICDRFTSDQHKEDAANLMR
;
A
#
# COMPACT_ATOMS: atom_id res chain seq x y z
N MET A 1 13.07 -19.36 19.40
CA MET A 1 13.03 -20.82 19.62
C MET A 1 12.20 -21.43 18.51
N SER A 2 12.76 -22.27 17.66
CA SER A 2 12.02 -22.95 16.58
C SER A 2 11.30 -24.22 17.06
N THR A 3 11.37 -24.54 18.36
CA THR A 3 10.79 -25.76 18.98
C THR A 3 11.24 -27.09 18.37
N VAL A 4 12.35 -27.12 17.61
CA VAL A 4 12.80 -28.34 16.90
C VAL A 4 13.53 -29.32 17.81
N GLY A 5 14.45 -28.85 18.66
CA GLY A 5 15.13 -29.68 19.65
C GLY A 5 15.98 -30.82 19.06
N TYR A 6 16.93 -30.50 18.19
CA TYR A 6 17.78 -31.50 17.51
C TYR A 6 18.59 -32.40 18.47
N GLY A 7 18.90 -31.94 19.69
CA GLY A 7 19.58 -32.73 20.71
C GLY A 7 21.09 -32.90 20.51
N ASP A 8 21.65 -32.17 19.54
CA ASP A 8 23.08 -32.02 19.27
C ASP A 8 23.82 -31.23 20.35
N VAL A 9 23.12 -30.28 20.99
CA VAL A 9 23.61 -29.53 22.15
C VAL A 9 22.69 -29.77 23.34
N GLU A 10 23.19 -30.47 24.36
CA GLU A 10 22.45 -30.82 25.58
C GLU A 10 22.99 -30.12 26.83
N LEU A 11 22.09 -29.78 27.76
CA LEU A 11 22.45 -29.25 29.07
C LEU A 11 22.56 -30.39 30.07
N ARG A 12 23.79 -30.67 30.49
CA ARG A 12 24.11 -31.75 31.43
C ARG A 12 23.86 -31.39 32.89
N THR A 13 23.92 -30.11 33.24
CA THR A 13 23.72 -29.65 34.63
C THR A 13 22.25 -29.51 34.99
N THR A 14 21.88 -29.87 36.22
CA THR A 14 20.51 -29.72 36.75
C THR A 14 20.03 -28.27 36.71
N LEU A 15 20.94 -27.33 37.01
CA LEU A 15 20.69 -25.88 36.91
C LEU A 15 20.41 -25.44 35.46
N GLY A 16 21.18 -25.95 34.48
CA GLY A 16 20.95 -25.66 33.07
C GLY A 16 19.61 -26.17 32.56
N ARG A 17 19.21 -27.37 33.00
CA ARG A 17 17.90 -27.95 32.69
C ARG A 17 16.75 -27.10 33.25
N LEU A 18 16.86 -26.64 34.50
CA LEU A 18 15.87 -25.75 35.11
C LEU A 18 15.79 -24.40 34.38
N PHE A 19 16.93 -23.81 34.03
CA PHE A 19 17.00 -22.58 33.27
C PHE A 19 16.29 -22.70 31.91
N VAL A 20 16.54 -23.80 31.17
CA VAL A 20 15.91 -23.99 29.86
C VAL A 20 14.40 -24.19 29.97
N ILE A 21 13.90 -24.86 31.01
CA ILE A 21 12.45 -24.98 31.23
C ILE A 21 11.82 -23.59 31.35
N ILE A 22 12.37 -22.72 32.21
CA ILE A 22 11.86 -21.36 32.40
C ILE A 22 12.00 -20.53 31.11
N PHE A 23 13.16 -20.64 30.46
CA PHE A 23 13.46 -19.93 29.22
C PHE A 23 12.52 -20.34 28.07
N ILE A 24 12.08 -21.60 28.01
CA ILE A 24 11.10 -22.08 27.02
C ILE A 24 9.74 -21.42 27.24
N PHE A 25 9.24 -21.36 28.47
CA PHE A 25 7.95 -20.71 28.75
C PHE A 25 7.97 -19.21 28.41
N ILE A 26 9.02 -18.50 28.82
CA ILE A 26 9.19 -17.07 28.50
C ILE A 26 9.36 -16.89 26.98
N GLY A 27 10.22 -17.69 26.36
CA GLY A 27 10.51 -17.62 24.94
C GLY A 27 9.28 -17.92 24.07
N LEU A 28 8.43 -18.86 24.48
CA LEU A 28 7.18 -19.18 23.80
C LEU A 28 6.16 -18.04 23.93
N GLY A 29 6.02 -17.46 25.12
CA GLY A 29 5.14 -16.31 25.34
C GLY A 29 5.57 -15.07 24.54
N LEU A 30 6.87 -14.80 24.45
CA LEU A 30 7.39 -13.72 23.61
C LEU A 30 7.21 -14.04 22.12
N PHE A 31 7.55 -15.25 21.68
CA PHE A 31 7.46 -15.63 20.27
C PHE A 31 6.02 -15.54 19.75
N ALA A 32 5.03 -16.00 20.51
CA ALA A 32 3.62 -15.97 20.13
C ALA A 32 3.08 -14.54 19.91
N ASN A 33 3.60 -13.56 20.64
CA ASN A 33 3.13 -12.18 20.56
C ASN A 33 3.95 -11.33 19.57
N PHE A 34 5.29 -11.39 19.66
CA PHE A 34 6.15 -10.47 18.92
C PHE A 34 6.35 -10.86 17.45
N VAL A 35 6.41 -12.15 17.13
CA VAL A 35 6.71 -12.57 15.75
C VAL A 35 5.59 -12.20 14.77
N PRO A 36 4.29 -12.43 15.06
CA PRO A 36 3.22 -12.00 14.16
C PRO A 36 3.21 -10.49 13.92
N GLU A 37 3.47 -9.69 14.96
CA GLU A 37 3.50 -8.23 14.87
C GLU A 37 4.66 -7.74 13.97
N VAL A 38 5.86 -8.27 14.18
CA VAL A 38 7.04 -7.94 13.37
C VAL A 38 6.82 -8.33 11.90
N VAL A 39 6.27 -9.52 11.64
CA VAL A 39 5.96 -9.98 10.28
C VAL A 39 4.93 -9.07 9.62
N HIS A 40 3.86 -8.70 10.34
CA HIS A 40 2.83 -7.80 9.84
C HIS A 40 3.40 -6.43 9.44
N ILE A 41 4.26 -5.84 10.28
CA ILE A 41 4.92 -4.56 9.97
C ILE A 41 5.80 -4.66 8.73
N ILE A 42 6.59 -5.73 8.60
CA ILE A 42 7.51 -5.92 7.46
C ILE A 42 6.74 -6.08 6.14
N ILE A 43 5.72 -6.93 6.13
CA ILE A 43 4.89 -7.16 4.93
C ILE A 43 4.18 -5.87 4.54
N ASN A 44 3.59 -5.17 5.52
CA ASN A 44 2.82 -3.97 5.25
C ASN A 44 3.69 -2.80 4.77
N ARG A 45 4.93 -2.68 5.24
CA ARG A 45 5.80 -1.55 4.86
C ARG A 45 6.12 -1.50 3.37
N LYS A 46 6.14 -2.63 2.66
CA LYS A 46 6.66 -2.69 1.28
C LYS A 46 5.61 -2.68 0.17
N ARG A 47 4.34 -3.01 0.44
CA ARG A 47 3.37 -3.32 -0.63
C ARG A 47 3.01 -2.13 -1.54
N PHE A 48 2.99 -0.91 -1.01
CA PHE A 48 2.59 0.30 -1.74
C PHE A 48 3.67 1.40 -1.78
N ASP A 49 4.89 1.09 -1.33
CA ASP A 49 6.02 2.04 -1.19
C ASP A 49 6.96 2.06 -2.42
N GLY A 50 6.54 1.47 -3.53
CA GLY A 50 7.34 1.41 -4.76
C GLY A 50 7.47 2.76 -5.51
N SER A 51 8.20 2.73 -6.62
CA SER A 51 8.27 3.82 -7.61
C SER A 51 7.78 3.35 -8.98
N PHE A 52 7.19 4.24 -9.76
CA PHE A 52 6.71 3.93 -11.09
C PHE A 52 7.84 3.87 -12.12
N THR A 53 8.04 2.69 -12.70
CA THR A 53 8.92 2.49 -13.84
C THR A 53 8.11 2.57 -15.14
N GLY A 54 7.89 3.81 -15.61
CA GLY A 54 7.28 4.02 -16.93
C GLY A 54 7.98 3.27 -18.05
N VAL A 55 7.18 2.77 -19.00
CA VAL A 55 7.64 2.11 -20.24
C VAL A 55 7.80 3.17 -21.31
N SER A 56 8.88 3.11 -22.09
CA SER A 56 9.12 4.05 -23.17
C SER A 56 7.95 4.06 -24.16
N GLY A 57 7.43 5.24 -24.51
CA GLY A 57 6.32 5.41 -25.45
C GLY A 57 4.91 5.27 -24.85
N LYS A 58 4.75 4.85 -23.60
CA LYS A 58 3.43 4.80 -22.93
C LYS A 58 3.24 6.00 -22.00
N THR A 59 2.08 6.63 -22.10
CA THR A 59 1.68 7.73 -21.20
C THR A 59 0.98 7.18 -19.97
N HIS A 60 1.10 7.89 -18.86
CA HIS A 60 0.39 7.57 -17.63
C HIS A 60 -0.31 8.79 -17.07
N VAL A 61 -1.34 8.53 -16.27
CA VAL A 61 -2.14 9.54 -15.60
C VAL A 61 -2.09 9.28 -14.11
N VAL A 62 -1.97 10.35 -13.31
CA VAL A 62 -1.98 10.26 -11.85
C VAL A 62 -3.33 10.71 -11.33
N VAL A 63 -3.92 9.95 -10.41
CA VAL A 63 -5.19 10.25 -9.77
C VAL A 63 -4.97 10.35 -8.26
N CYS A 64 -5.34 11.46 -7.65
CA CYS A 64 -5.20 11.72 -6.22
C CYS A 64 -6.47 12.36 -5.64
N GLY A 65 -6.45 12.72 -4.35
CA GLY A 65 -7.59 13.30 -3.64
C GLY A 65 -8.40 12.24 -2.89
N HIS A 66 -9.73 12.37 -2.91
CA HIS A 66 -10.67 11.48 -2.22
C HIS A 66 -10.92 10.18 -3.00
N ILE A 67 -10.03 9.21 -2.79
CA ILE A 67 -10.08 7.91 -3.45
C ILE A 67 -10.87 6.92 -2.58
N THR A 68 -12.03 6.48 -3.08
CA THR A 68 -12.86 5.41 -2.52
C THR A 68 -13.17 4.39 -3.61
N LEU A 69 -13.71 3.23 -3.25
CA LEU A 69 -14.10 2.22 -4.25
C LEU A 69 -15.07 2.80 -5.27
N SER A 70 -16.06 3.56 -4.79
CA SER A 70 -17.08 4.21 -5.62
C SER A 70 -16.45 5.23 -6.56
N SER A 71 -15.57 6.11 -6.07
CA SER A 71 -14.95 7.15 -6.92
C SER A 71 -13.96 6.55 -7.92
N ALA A 72 -13.15 5.58 -7.51
CA ALA A 72 -12.21 4.89 -8.40
C ALA A 72 -12.94 4.06 -9.47
N SER A 73 -14.03 3.37 -9.11
CA SER A 73 -14.82 2.58 -10.05
C SER A 73 -15.54 3.46 -11.07
N ALA A 74 -16.13 4.58 -10.62
CA ALA A 74 -16.75 5.55 -11.52
C ALA A 74 -15.71 6.15 -12.48
N PHE A 75 -14.56 6.59 -11.95
CA PHE A 75 -13.47 7.10 -12.77
C PHE A 75 -13.03 6.08 -13.82
N MET A 76 -12.78 4.83 -13.44
CA MET A 76 -12.33 3.81 -14.37
C MET A 76 -13.38 3.49 -15.44
N LYS A 77 -14.67 3.44 -15.07
CA LYS A 77 -15.77 3.21 -16.00
C LYS A 77 -15.82 4.29 -17.09
N ASP A 78 -15.67 5.54 -16.69
CA ASP A 78 -15.78 6.68 -17.61
C ASP A 78 -14.49 6.92 -18.40
N PHE A 79 -13.33 6.66 -17.79
CA PHE A 79 -12.01 6.92 -18.38
C PHE A 79 -11.56 5.81 -19.33
N LEU A 80 -11.87 4.54 -19.05
CA LEU A 80 -11.52 3.38 -19.87
C LEU A 80 -12.68 2.83 -20.71
N HIS A 81 -13.69 3.66 -20.99
CA HIS A 81 -14.82 3.26 -21.81
C HIS A 81 -14.35 2.79 -23.20
N GLU A 82 -14.86 1.65 -23.67
CA GLU A 82 -14.42 0.99 -24.91
C GLU A 82 -14.60 1.88 -26.16
N ASP A 83 -15.57 2.80 -26.12
CA ASP A 83 -15.85 3.75 -27.19
C ASP A 83 -14.74 4.79 -27.44
N ARG A 84 -13.74 4.91 -26.54
CA ARG A 84 -12.65 5.89 -26.67
C ARG A 84 -11.45 5.40 -27.49
N GLY A 85 -11.54 4.21 -28.09
CA GLY A 85 -10.43 3.57 -28.81
C GLY A 85 -9.41 2.92 -27.87
N GLU A 86 -8.45 2.14 -28.41
CA GLU A 86 -7.37 1.55 -27.62
C GLU A 86 -6.41 2.63 -27.09
N VAL A 87 -6.78 3.25 -25.97
CA VAL A 87 -5.91 4.16 -25.24
C VAL A 87 -5.08 3.34 -24.25
N ASP A 88 -3.82 3.07 -24.60
CA ASP A 88 -2.84 2.36 -23.76
C ASP A 88 -2.24 3.31 -22.70
N VAL A 89 -3.11 3.84 -21.84
CA VAL A 89 -2.75 4.73 -20.73
C VAL A 89 -2.78 3.95 -19.42
N LYS A 90 -1.70 4.09 -18.64
CA LYS A 90 -1.63 3.52 -17.29
C LYS A 90 -2.14 4.52 -16.25
N VAL A 91 -2.99 4.08 -15.34
CA VAL A 91 -3.57 4.90 -14.28
C VAL A 91 -2.83 4.63 -12.96
N LEU A 92 -2.30 5.68 -12.35
CA LEU A 92 -1.62 5.62 -11.06
C LEU A 92 -2.47 6.31 -10.00
N PHE A 93 -2.97 5.57 -9.02
CA PHE A 93 -3.62 6.18 -7.86
C PHE A 93 -2.57 6.52 -6.79
N LEU A 94 -2.60 7.74 -6.27
CA LEU A 94 -1.73 8.22 -5.21
C LEU A 94 -2.58 8.71 -4.03
N GLY A 95 -2.52 7.97 -2.91
CA GLY A 95 -3.28 8.28 -1.70
C GLY A 95 -2.44 8.16 -0.44
N ASN A 96 -2.68 9.04 0.54
CA ASN A 96 -1.95 9.06 1.80
C ASN A 96 -2.49 8.04 2.84
N PHE A 97 -3.33 7.12 2.39
CA PHE A 97 -3.99 6.11 3.21
C PHE A 97 -3.65 4.71 2.72
N ARG A 98 -3.94 3.70 3.54
CA ARG A 98 -3.86 2.30 3.10
C ARG A 98 -5.21 1.87 2.50
N PRO A 99 -5.22 1.31 1.28
CA PRO A 99 -6.43 0.75 0.70
C PRO A 99 -7.07 -0.25 1.66
N ASN A 100 -8.39 -0.19 1.81
CA ASN A 100 -9.13 -1.26 2.48
C ASN A 100 -9.19 -2.51 1.57
N GLN A 101 -9.68 -3.63 2.09
CA GLN A 101 -9.73 -4.90 1.36
C GLN A 101 -10.48 -4.80 0.03
N GLU A 102 -11.54 -4.01 -0.03
CA GLU A 102 -12.32 -3.77 -1.25
C GLU A 102 -11.52 -3.03 -2.31
N LEU A 103 -10.83 -1.96 -1.92
CA LEU A 103 -10.00 -1.16 -2.82
C LEU A 103 -8.74 -1.92 -3.25
N GLU A 104 -8.16 -2.75 -2.37
CA GLU A 104 -7.10 -3.68 -2.74
C GLU A 104 -7.57 -4.67 -3.81
N ALA A 105 -8.74 -5.29 -3.62
CA ALA A 105 -9.32 -6.21 -4.59
C ALA A 105 -9.57 -5.53 -5.94
N PHE A 106 -10.04 -4.28 -5.91
CA PHE A 106 -10.19 -3.45 -7.10
C PHE A 106 -8.87 -3.24 -7.84
N PHE A 107 -7.79 -2.86 -7.14
CA PHE A 107 -6.48 -2.67 -7.78
C PHE A 107 -5.89 -3.98 -8.32
N LEU A 108 -6.11 -5.09 -7.63
CA LEU A 108 -5.68 -6.41 -8.10
C LEU A 108 -6.43 -6.84 -9.37
N ARG A 109 -7.74 -6.56 -9.45
CA ARG A 109 -8.54 -6.86 -10.64
C ARG A 109 -8.03 -6.14 -11.89
N TRP A 110 -7.54 -4.91 -11.73
CA TRP A 110 -7.09 -4.05 -12.82
C TRP A 110 -5.56 -3.90 -12.91
N PHE A 111 -4.79 -4.85 -12.36
CA PHE A 111 -3.34 -4.70 -12.15
C PHE A 111 -2.52 -4.36 -13.41
N LEU A 112 -2.99 -4.72 -14.61
CA LEU A 112 -2.34 -4.38 -15.87
C LEU A 112 -2.41 -2.88 -16.19
N LYS A 113 -3.56 -2.25 -15.87
CA LYS A 113 -3.85 -0.84 -16.20
C LYS A 113 -3.73 0.10 -15.00
N VAL A 114 -3.84 -0.41 -13.78
CA VAL A 114 -3.90 0.38 -12.56
C VAL A 114 -2.79 0.01 -11.59
N THR A 115 -2.24 1.00 -10.90
CA THR A 115 -1.33 0.77 -9.78
C THR A 115 -1.58 1.81 -8.68
N PHE A 116 -1.61 1.38 -7.42
CA PHE A 116 -1.75 2.27 -6.27
C PHE A 116 -0.40 2.48 -5.58
N TYR A 117 -0.12 3.74 -5.22
CA TYR A 117 1.03 4.14 -4.43
C TYR A 117 0.55 4.84 -3.16
N GLN A 118 1.13 4.43 -2.03
CA GLN A 118 0.91 5.13 -0.77
C GLN A 118 1.86 6.34 -0.72
N GLY A 119 1.28 7.54 -0.58
CA GLY A 119 2.02 8.81 -0.59
C GLY A 119 1.10 10.02 -0.75
N SER A 120 1.69 11.21 -0.78
CA SER A 120 0.95 12.47 -0.92
C SER A 120 1.48 13.31 -2.07
N VAL A 121 0.60 13.92 -2.86
CA VAL A 121 1.00 14.90 -3.88
C VAL A 121 1.69 16.13 -3.30
N MET A 122 1.42 16.44 -2.03
CA MET A 122 2.10 17.52 -1.31
C MET A 122 3.59 17.26 -1.09
N GLN A 123 4.02 15.99 -1.21
CA GLN A 123 5.40 15.59 -0.98
C GLN A 123 6.14 15.39 -2.30
N ARG A 124 7.19 16.20 -2.52
CA ARG A 124 8.02 16.12 -3.73
C ARG A 124 8.56 14.72 -4.02
N ARG A 125 8.98 14.00 -2.97
CA ARG A 125 9.46 12.61 -3.09
C ARG A 125 8.42 11.68 -3.72
N ASP A 126 7.14 11.82 -3.34
CA ASP A 126 6.07 10.96 -3.85
C ASP A 126 5.68 11.35 -5.28
N MET A 127 5.70 12.65 -5.59
CA MET A 127 5.57 13.14 -6.98
C MET A 127 6.68 12.59 -7.89
N GLU A 128 7.92 12.54 -7.41
CA GLU A 128 9.05 11.94 -8.15
C GLU A 128 8.87 10.43 -8.32
N ARG A 129 8.43 9.71 -7.26
CA ARG A 129 8.13 8.28 -7.32
C ARG A 129 7.09 7.92 -8.38
N VAL A 130 6.03 8.72 -8.53
CA VAL A 130 4.99 8.50 -9.57
C VAL A 130 5.32 9.16 -10.91
N LYS A 131 6.51 9.78 -11.04
CA LYS A 131 6.94 10.53 -12.23
C LYS A 131 5.90 11.57 -12.66
N MET A 132 5.39 12.36 -11.71
CA MET A 132 4.34 13.36 -11.93
C MET A 132 4.67 14.30 -13.10
N HIS A 133 5.93 14.76 -13.19
CA HIS A 133 6.42 15.64 -14.26
C HIS A 133 6.35 15.05 -15.69
N LYS A 134 6.18 13.73 -15.83
CA LYS A 134 6.01 13.03 -17.12
C LYS A 134 4.59 12.49 -17.32
N ALA A 135 3.70 12.68 -16.35
CA ALA A 135 2.32 12.26 -16.48
C ALA A 135 1.63 13.10 -17.55
N GLY A 136 0.74 12.49 -18.33
CA GLY A 136 -0.08 13.20 -19.31
C GLY A 136 -1.12 14.10 -18.63
N ALA A 137 -1.59 13.70 -17.45
CA ALA A 137 -2.49 14.48 -16.62
C ALA A 137 -2.37 14.07 -15.14
N CYS A 138 -2.73 15.00 -14.26
CA CYS A 138 -3.03 14.75 -12.86
C CYS A 138 -4.50 15.08 -12.62
N LEU A 139 -5.27 14.14 -12.08
CA LEU A 139 -6.67 14.35 -11.73
C LEU A 139 -6.85 14.29 -10.21
N ILE A 140 -7.50 15.33 -9.67
CA ILE A 140 -7.83 15.42 -8.26
C ILE A 140 -9.32 15.10 -8.11
N ILE A 141 -9.62 14.00 -7.43
CA ILE A 141 -10.99 13.59 -7.11
C ILE A 141 -11.40 14.26 -5.80
N CYS A 142 -12.56 14.90 -5.78
CA CYS A 142 -13.11 15.54 -4.58
C CYS A 142 -14.18 14.67 -3.93
N ASP A 143 -14.33 14.77 -2.59
CA ASP A 143 -15.48 14.21 -1.91
C ASP A 143 -16.73 15.09 -2.12
N ARG A 144 -17.74 14.56 -2.81
CA ARG A 144 -19.00 15.26 -3.06
C ARG A 144 -19.95 15.25 -1.87
N PHE A 145 -19.69 14.41 -0.87
CA PHE A 145 -20.56 14.20 0.29
C PHE A 145 -19.95 14.72 1.59
N THR A 146 -18.87 15.51 1.50
CA THR A 146 -18.23 16.15 2.66
C THR A 146 -19.21 17.08 3.37
N SER A 147 -19.13 17.12 4.70
CA SER A 147 -19.93 18.03 5.54
C SER A 147 -19.43 19.48 5.46
N ASP A 148 -18.14 19.68 5.16
CA ASP A 148 -17.50 20.98 5.02
C ASP A 148 -16.86 21.09 3.64
N GLN A 149 -17.56 21.75 2.72
CA GLN A 149 -17.15 21.93 1.33
C GLN A 149 -15.95 22.87 1.22
N HIS A 150 -15.91 23.94 2.03
CA HIS A 150 -14.82 24.91 1.99
C HIS A 150 -13.49 24.29 2.39
N LYS A 151 -13.50 23.44 3.42
CA LYS A 151 -12.30 22.72 3.85
C LYS A 151 -11.81 21.74 2.78
N GLU A 152 -12.71 21.02 2.13
CA GLU A 152 -12.36 20.08 1.06
C GLU A 152 -11.80 20.81 -0.16
N ASP A 153 -12.42 21.91 -0.57
CA ASP A 153 -11.96 22.74 -1.68
C ASP A 153 -10.59 23.36 -1.38
N ALA A 154 -10.38 23.89 -0.17
CA ALA A 154 -9.08 24.42 0.26
C ALA A 154 -8.00 23.32 0.25
N ALA A 155 -8.34 22.11 0.69
CA ALA A 155 -7.42 20.98 0.63
C ALA A 155 -7.09 20.58 -0.82
N ASN A 156 -8.06 20.63 -1.74
CA ASN A 156 -7.86 20.35 -3.16
C ASN A 156 -7.07 21.44 -3.89
N LEU A 157 -7.22 22.71 -3.50
CA LEU A 157 -6.42 23.83 -4.02
C LEU A 157 -4.94 23.76 -3.61
N MET A 158 -4.66 23.20 -2.43
CA MET A 158 -3.29 23.04 -1.94
C MET A 158 -2.56 21.88 -2.60
N ARG A 159 -3.29 20.87 -3.09
CA ARG A 159 -2.78 19.64 -3.72
C ARG A 159 -2.25 19.87 -5.12
#